data_AF-A0A7Z8VLH0-F1
#
_entry.id   AF-A0A7Z8VLH0-F1
#
_cell.length_a   1.000
_cell.length_b   1.000
_cell.length_c   1.000
_cell.angle_alpha   90.00
_cell.angle_beta   90.00
_cell.angle_gamma   90.00
#
_symmetry.space_group_name_H-M   'P 1'
#
loop_
_entity.id
_entity.type
_entity.pdbx_description
1 polymer ?
#
loop_
_entity_poly.entity_id
_entity_poly.type
_entity_poly.pdbx_seq_one_letter_code
_entity_poly.pdbx_strand_id
1 'polypeptide(L)'
;MVNAESINISQFANSSLDDWQHKSFKAYTQYQIVSLNKHSVLRAEGTDVASSLYKEIHIDLEKTPYLNWSWRIDTPLNINDEQSKAGDDFAARIYLIVEGKWFFWQTRAINYVWASHSQKNEVWANPFAGNNVMMIAVRSKTEQTKHWYTEKRNIRTDFKKYFADDIRFIDAIAIMSDTDNSAGSALSYYANIYFSEQ
;
A
#
# COMPACT_ATOMS: atom_id res chain seq x y z
N MET A 1 1.21 33.37 -0.07
CA MET A 1 0.72 31.98 0.04
C MET A 1 1.94 31.12 0.29
N VAL A 2 2.04 30.54 1.49
CA VAL A 2 3.14 29.62 1.81
C VAL A 2 2.82 28.31 1.09
N ASN A 3 3.73 27.81 0.25
CA ASN A 3 3.55 26.50 -0.38
C ASN A 3 3.58 25.45 0.74
N ALA A 4 2.51 24.65 0.85
CA ALA A 4 2.46 23.54 1.81
C ALA A 4 3.59 22.55 1.54
N GLU A 5 4.24 22.06 2.59
CA GLU A 5 5.34 21.11 2.49
C GLU A 5 4.83 19.76 1.93
N SER A 6 5.57 19.18 0.97
CA SER A 6 5.28 17.85 0.44
C SER A 6 6.57 17.07 0.17
N ILE A 7 6.53 15.78 0.47
CA ILE A 7 7.63 14.83 0.28
C ILE A 7 7.19 13.78 -0.73
N ASN A 8 7.73 13.87 -1.95
CA ASN A 8 7.38 12.94 -3.01
C ASN A 8 8.11 11.59 -2.83
N ILE A 9 7.35 10.50 -2.76
CA ILE A 9 7.87 9.14 -2.63
C ILE A 9 8.05 8.50 -4.01
N SER A 10 7.05 8.63 -4.88
CA SER A 10 7.05 8.04 -6.23
C SER A 10 7.52 9.06 -7.28
N GLN A 11 8.78 8.96 -7.70
CA GLN A 11 9.29 9.72 -8.84
C GLN A 11 9.08 8.98 -10.18
N PHE A 12 7.91 8.37 -10.40
CA PHE A 12 7.66 7.60 -11.64
C PHE A 12 7.78 8.46 -12.90
N ALA A 13 7.60 9.78 -12.79
CA ALA A 13 7.85 10.73 -13.89
C ALA A 13 9.31 10.75 -14.36
N ASN A 14 10.27 10.44 -13.48
CA ASN A 14 11.69 10.31 -13.80
C ASN A 14 12.04 8.90 -14.30
N SER A 15 11.05 8.01 -14.44
CA SER A 15 11.19 6.66 -14.97
C SER A 15 12.22 5.77 -14.27
N SER A 16 12.52 6.04 -12.99
CA SER A 16 13.47 5.26 -12.19
C SER A 16 12.79 4.62 -10.98
N LEU A 17 13.19 3.38 -10.68
CA LEU A 17 12.90 2.64 -9.46
C LEU A 17 14.19 2.38 -8.66
N ASP A 18 15.28 3.11 -8.92
CA ASP A 18 16.61 2.82 -8.38
C ASP A 18 16.68 2.91 -6.84
N ASP A 19 15.77 3.68 -6.24
CA ASP A 19 15.62 3.81 -4.79
C ASP A 19 14.53 2.89 -4.20
N TRP A 20 13.97 2.00 -5.01
CA TRP A 20 13.06 0.94 -4.58
C TRP A 20 13.78 -0.41 -4.58
N GLN A 21 13.48 -1.20 -3.55
CA GLN A 21 13.97 -2.55 -3.37
C GLN A 21 12.83 -3.56 -3.61
N HIS A 22 13.17 -4.73 -4.13
CA HIS A 22 12.20 -5.77 -4.44
C HIS A 22 12.44 -6.99 -3.55
N LYS A 23 11.43 -7.36 -2.74
CA LYS A 23 11.48 -8.53 -1.87
C LYS A 23 10.41 -9.54 -2.27
N SER A 24 10.83 -10.77 -2.55
CA SER A 24 9.95 -11.89 -2.90
C SER A 24 9.68 -12.79 -1.68
N PHE A 25 8.46 -13.29 -1.60
CA PHE A 25 8.02 -14.30 -0.63
C PHE A 25 7.68 -15.65 -1.31
N LYS A 26 7.29 -15.62 -2.59
CA LYS A 26 7.08 -16.81 -3.45
C LYS A 26 7.67 -16.62 -4.84
N ALA A 27 7.21 -15.59 -5.55
CA ALA A 27 7.63 -15.21 -6.90
C ALA A 27 7.49 -13.68 -7.09
N TYR A 28 7.99 -13.14 -8.20
CA TYR A 28 8.08 -11.70 -8.43
C TYR A 28 6.88 -11.16 -9.24
N THR A 29 6.14 -10.24 -8.63
CA THR A 29 5.26 -9.28 -9.31
C THR A 29 6.10 -8.42 -10.25
N GLN A 30 5.64 -8.26 -11.49
CA GLN A 30 6.32 -7.44 -12.48
C GLN A 30 5.96 -5.96 -12.26
N TYR A 31 6.92 -5.22 -11.72
CA TYR A 31 6.83 -3.77 -11.55
C TYR A 31 7.50 -3.06 -12.72
N GLN A 32 6.75 -2.20 -13.41
CA GLN A 32 7.26 -1.43 -14.55
C GLN A 32 6.67 -0.03 -14.56
N ILE A 33 7.50 0.98 -14.78
CA ILE A 33 7.00 2.33 -15.06
C ILE A 33 6.54 2.36 -16.52
N VAL A 34 5.27 2.71 -16.74
CA VAL A 34 4.64 2.79 -18.06
C VAL A 34 3.94 4.13 -18.24
N SER A 35 3.75 4.54 -19.50
CA SER A 35 2.89 5.68 -19.82
C SER A 35 1.45 5.20 -20.00
N LEU A 36 0.55 5.65 -19.13
CA LEU A 36 -0.89 5.41 -19.24
C LEU A 36 -1.61 6.75 -19.37
N ASN A 37 -2.32 6.97 -20.48
CA ASN A 37 -2.99 8.23 -20.78
C ASN A 37 -2.07 9.47 -20.65
N LYS A 38 -0.81 9.34 -21.10
CA LYS A 38 0.24 10.37 -21.02
C LYS A 38 0.76 10.68 -19.60
N HIS A 39 0.44 9.86 -18.60
CA HIS A 39 1.00 9.94 -17.26
C HIS A 39 1.93 8.75 -17.00
N SER A 40 3.12 8.99 -16.44
CA SER A 40 3.99 7.92 -15.97
C SER A 40 3.44 7.32 -14.68
N VAL A 41 3.17 6.02 -14.69
CA VAL A 41 2.59 5.28 -13.58
C VAL A 41 3.34 3.98 -13.34
N LEU A 42 3.32 3.49 -12.11
CA LEU A 42 3.85 2.16 -11.81
C LEU A 42 2.77 1.13 -12.11
N ARG A 43 3.01 0.28 -13.11
CA ARG A 43 2.25 -0.93 -13.38
C ARG A 43 2.77 -2.07 -12.49
N ALA A 44 1.86 -2.80 -11.88
CA ALA A 44 2.11 -4.02 -11.13
C ALA A 44 1.25 -5.14 -11.72
N GLU A 45 1.90 -6.20 -12.21
CA GLU A 45 1.21 -7.37 -12.78
C GLU A 45 1.77 -8.66 -12.20
N GLY A 46 0.89 -9.61 -11.91
CA GLY A 46 1.33 -10.88 -11.35
C GLY A 46 0.27 -11.97 -11.42
N THR A 47 0.74 -13.20 -11.61
CA THR A 47 -0.07 -14.43 -11.55
C THR A 47 0.66 -15.44 -10.67
N ASP A 48 0.01 -15.89 -9.60
CA ASP A 48 0.62 -16.76 -8.58
C ASP A 48 1.92 -16.18 -7.97
N VAL A 49 1.91 -14.88 -7.64
CA VAL A 49 3.09 -14.16 -7.12
C VAL A 49 2.85 -13.50 -5.76
N ALA A 50 3.92 -13.33 -5.00
CA ALA A 50 3.94 -12.56 -3.77
C ALA A 50 5.28 -11.85 -3.62
N SER A 51 5.31 -10.57 -3.95
CA SER A 51 6.49 -9.73 -3.75
C SER A 51 6.14 -8.26 -3.53
N SER A 52 6.88 -7.61 -2.66
CA SER A 52 6.75 -6.18 -2.38
C SER A 52 7.80 -5.37 -3.12
N LEU A 53 7.40 -4.25 -3.71
CA LEU A 53 8.30 -3.17 -4.07
C LEU A 53 8.30 -2.16 -2.91
N TYR A 54 9.41 -1.99 -2.21
CA TYR A 54 9.47 -1.16 -1.01
C TYR A 54 10.58 -0.13 -1.05
N LYS A 55 10.44 0.89 -0.23
CA LYS A 55 11.40 1.98 -0.08
C LYS A 55 11.53 2.33 1.40
N GLU A 56 12.75 2.32 1.88
CA GLU A 56 13.10 2.88 3.20
C GLU A 56 13.00 4.39 3.12
N ILE A 57 12.31 4.99 4.08
CA ILE A 57 12.04 6.43 4.17
C ILE A 57 12.17 6.87 5.61
N HIS A 58 12.18 8.17 5.85
CA HIS A 58 12.10 8.70 7.21
C HIS A 58 11.22 9.94 7.21
N ILE A 59 9.93 9.75 7.49
CA ILE A 59 8.92 10.81 7.37
C ILE A 59 8.49 11.27 8.76
N ASP A 60 8.66 12.57 9.05
CA ASP A 60 8.13 13.20 10.27
C ASP A 60 6.64 13.52 10.10
N LEU A 61 5.80 12.72 10.77
CA LEU A 61 4.35 12.85 10.73
C LEU A 61 3.83 14.05 11.53
N GLU A 62 4.67 14.77 12.29
CA GLU A 62 4.28 16.07 12.87
C GLU A 62 4.31 17.19 11.83
N LYS A 63 5.03 16.99 10.71
CA LYS A 63 5.14 17.95 9.61
C LYS A 63 4.29 17.55 8.42
N THR A 64 4.34 16.28 8.03
CA THR A 64 3.64 15.78 6.83
C THR A 64 2.82 14.53 7.15
N PRO A 65 1.75 14.64 7.96
CA PRO A 65 0.99 13.48 8.43
C PRO A 65 0.18 12.76 7.35
N TYR A 66 -0.09 13.41 6.21
CA TYR A 66 -1.00 12.87 5.20
C TYR A 66 -0.24 12.09 4.14
N LEU A 67 -0.47 10.78 4.06
CA LEU A 67 -0.13 10.01 2.85
C LEU A 67 -1.22 10.26 1.80
N ASN A 68 -0.78 10.56 0.58
CA ASN A 68 -1.61 10.67 -0.59
C ASN A 68 -1.12 9.64 -1.62
N TRP A 69 -2.04 8.99 -2.31
CA TRP A 69 -1.72 8.12 -3.44
C TRP A 69 -2.89 8.02 -4.39
N SER A 70 -2.60 7.66 -5.63
CA SER A 70 -3.59 7.25 -6.61
C SER A 70 -3.35 5.81 -7.02
N TRP A 71 -4.43 5.07 -7.22
CA TRP A 71 -4.36 3.72 -7.72
C TRP A 71 -5.55 3.36 -8.60
N ARG A 72 -5.37 2.31 -9.39
CA ARG A 72 -6.36 1.77 -10.30
C ARG A 72 -6.14 0.27 -10.41
N ILE A 73 -7.21 -0.51 -10.36
CA ILE A 73 -7.15 -1.95 -10.66
C ILE A 73 -7.85 -2.20 -12.00
N ASP A 74 -7.22 -2.98 -12.86
CA ASP A 74 -7.79 -3.40 -14.16
C ASP A 74 -8.28 -4.84 -14.11
N THR A 75 -7.59 -5.70 -13.34
CA THR A 75 -8.00 -7.07 -13.06
C THR A 75 -8.22 -7.21 -11.56
N PRO A 76 -9.47 -7.27 -11.08
CA PRO A 76 -9.77 -7.51 -9.67
C PRO A 76 -9.55 -8.99 -9.31
N LEU A 77 -9.37 -9.26 -8.02
CA LEU A 77 -9.31 -10.63 -7.50
C LEU A 77 -10.67 -11.10 -7.04
N ASN A 78 -10.98 -12.37 -7.29
CA ASN A 78 -12.18 -13.02 -6.81
C ASN A 78 -11.86 -13.83 -5.54
N ILE A 79 -11.84 -13.14 -4.41
CA ILE A 79 -11.57 -13.72 -3.09
C ILE A 79 -12.88 -13.85 -2.31
N ASN A 80 -13.10 -15.02 -1.70
CA ASN A 80 -14.27 -15.25 -0.86
C ASN A 80 -14.12 -14.61 0.52
N ASP A 81 -12.95 -14.73 1.13
CA ASP A 81 -12.61 -14.20 2.46
C ASP A 81 -11.12 -13.84 2.56
N GLU A 82 -10.80 -12.57 2.32
CA GLU A 82 -9.44 -12.03 2.45
C GLU A 82 -8.95 -11.81 3.89
N GLN A 83 -9.79 -12.06 4.90
CA GLN A 83 -9.37 -11.99 6.29
C GLN A 83 -8.80 -13.33 6.77
N SER A 84 -8.92 -14.38 5.95
CA SER A 84 -8.31 -15.68 6.18
C SER A 84 -6.91 -15.78 5.56
N LYS A 85 -6.05 -16.65 6.12
CA LYS A 85 -4.72 -16.93 5.53
C LYS A 85 -4.78 -17.41 4.08
N ALA A 86 -5.87 -18.06 3.68
CA ALA A 86 -6.04 -18.60 2.33
C ALA A 86 -6.54 -17.55 1.32
N GLY A 87 -6.88 -16.34 1.79
CA GLY A 87 -7.42 -15.28 0.93
C GLY A 87 -6.72 -13.93 1.05
N ASP A 88 -5.60 -13.81 1.78
CA ASP A 88 -4.90 -12.53 2.06
C ASP A 88 -4.16 -11.93 0.84
N ASP A 89 -4.73 -12.11 -0.35
CA ASP A 89 -4.30 -11.54 -1.62
C ASP A 89 -5.07 -10.25 -1.93
N PHE A 90 -4.37 -9.24 -2.43
CA PHE A 90 -4.98 -7.98 -2.82
C PHE A 90 -4.53 -7.52 -4.20
N ALA A 91 -5.51 -7.11 -5.02
CA ALA A 91 -5.22 -6.55 -6.34
C ALA A 91 -4.37 -5.27 -6.25
N ALA A 92 -4.50 -4.53 -5.14
CA ALA A 92 -3.62 -3.43 -4.78
C ALA A 92 -3.56 -3.21 -3.27
N ARG A 93 -2.34 -2.97 -2.75
CA ARG A 93 -2.14 -2.53 -1.37
C ARG A 93 -0.90 -1.64 -1.18
N ILE A 94 -0.99 -0.74 -0.20
CA ILE A 94 0.13 0.06 0.31
C ILE A 94 0.37 -0.25 1.78
N TYR A 95 1.62 -0.56 2.11
CA TYR A 95 2.12 -0.76 3.46
C TYR A 95 2.78 0.50 3.98
N LEU A 96 2.52 0.85 5.23
CA LEU A 96 3.34 1.77 6.00
C LEU A 96 3.90 1.05 7.20
N ILE A 97 5.22 1.05 7.34
CA ILE A 97 5.94 0.27 8.34
C ILE A 97 6.60 1.23 9.31
N VAL A 98 6.44 0.94 10.60
CA VAL A 98 7.20 1.53 11.69
C VAL A 98 8.06 0.44 12.29
N GLU A 99 9.36 0.64 12.26
CA GLU A 99 10.31 -0.28 12.86
C GLU A 99 10.29 -0.17 14.39
N GLY A 100 10.41 -1.30 15.07
CA GLY A 100 10.49 -1.33 16.52
C GLY A 100 11.79 -0.69 17.02
N LYS A 101 11.71 0.35 17.86
CA LYS A 101 12.88 1.09 18.39
C LYS A 101 13.92 0.23 19.11
N TRP A 102 13.49 -0.88 19.71
CA TRP A 102 14.38 -1.74 20.52
C TRP A 102 14.39 -3.20 20.10
N PHE A 103 13.32 -3.67 19.44
CA PHE A 103 13.24 -5.05 19.01
C PHE A 103 12.36 -5.18 17.77
N PHE A 104 12.78 -6.00 16.82
CA PHE A 104 12.08 -6.23 15.55
C PHE A 104 10.66 -6.81 15.72
N TRP A 105 10.34 -7.43 16.87
CA TRP A 105 8.98 -7.90 17.18
C TRP A 105 7.99 -6.78 17.53
N GLN A 106 8.45 -5.53 17.69
CA GLN A 106 7.59 -4.35 17.85
C GLN A 106 7.26 -3.65 16.53
N THR A 107 7.76 -4.18 15.40
CA THR A 107 7.43 -3.66 14.07
C THR A 107 5.93 -3.74 13.88
N ARG A 108 5.33 -2.60 13.51
CA ARG A 108 3.92 -2.48 13.22
C ARG A 108 3.72 -1.93 11.83
N ALA A 109 2.65 -2.37 11.17
CA ALA A 109 2.33 -1.88 9.85
C ALA A 109 0.84 -1.66 9.64
N ILE A 110 0.52 -0.61 8.89
CA ILE A 110 -0.81 -0.43 8.31
C ILE A 110 -0.77 -0.85 6.85
N ASN A 111 -1.78 -1.60 6.44
CA ASN A 111 -2.05 -1.97 5.06
C ASN A 111 -3.33 -1.30 4.58
N TYR A 112 -3.21 -0.34 3.68
CA TYR A 112 -4.36 0.17 2.94
C TYR A 112 -4.61 -0.72 1.74
N VAL A 113 -5.77 -1.34 1.69
CA VAL A 113 -6.07 -2.37 0.69
C VAL A 113 -7.27 -2.04 -0.17
N TRP A 114 -7.22 -2.53 -1.42
CA TRP A 114 -8.41 -2.70 -2.24
C TRP A 114 -8.99 -4.09 -1.98
N ALA A 115 -10.02 -4.14 -1.13
CA ALA A 115 -10.65 -5.37 -0.66
C ALA A 115 -11.52 -6.04 -1.75
N SER A 116 -11.55 -7.37 -1.74
CA SER A 116 -12.37 -8.17 -2.66
C SER A 116 -13.74 -8.51 -2.06
N HIS A 117 -13.84 -8.71 -0.75
CA HIS A 117 -15.10 -9.00 -0.05
C HIS A 117 -15.47 -7.95 1.00
N SER A 118 -14.50 -7.55 1.81
CA SER A 118 -14.65 -6.65 2.95
C SER A 118 -15.17 -5.28 2.50
N GLN A 119 -15.98 -4.67 3.35
CA GLN A 119 -16.60 -3.39 3.03
C GLN A 119 -15.58 -2.25 3.18
N LYS A 120 -15.80 -1.16 2.45
CA LYS A 120 -15.00 0.06 2.64
C LYS A 120 -15.10 0.55 4.08
N ASN A 121 -13.94 0.89 4.64
CA ASN A 121 -13.65 1.25 6.04
C ASN A 121 -13.67 0.09 7.04
N GLU A 122 -13.84 -1.14 6.59
CA GLU A 122 -13.61 -2.31 7.44
C GLU A 122 -12.12 -2.44 7.79
N VAL A 123 -11.85 -2.91 9.01
CA VAL A 123 -10.50 -3.02 9.57
C VAL A 123 -10.37 -4.36 10.29
N TRP A 124 -9.30 -5.09 9.99
CA TRP A 124 -9.02 -6.39 10.60
C TRP A 124 -7.51 -6.57 10.83
N ALA A 125 -7.16 -7.52 11.69
CA ALA A 125 -5.78 -7.93 11.89
C ALA A 125 -5.34 -8.86 10.75
N ASN A 126 -4.11 -8.70 10.25
CA ASN A 126 -3.59 -9.58 9.21
C ASN A 126 -3.56 -11.04 9.70
N PRO A 127 -4.00 -12.02 8.89
CA PRO A 127 -4.12 -13.40 9.33
C PRO A 127 -2.78 -14.11 9.60
N PHE A 128 -1.66 -13.58 9.10
CA PHE A 128 -0.31 -14.10 9.34
C PHE A 128 0.42 -13.38 10.48
N ALA A 129 0.28 -12.06 10.56
CA ALA A 129 1.02 -11.21 11.52
C ALA A 129 0.19 -10.77 12.74
N GLY A 130 -1.11 -11.09 12.78
CA GLY A 130 -2.01 -10.71 13.85
C GLY A 130 -2.07 -9.19 14.06
N ASN A 131 -2.21 -8.77 15.31
CA ASN A 131 -2.38 -7.36 15.69
C ASN A 131 -1.14 -6.48 15.47
N ASN A 132 -0.04 -7.01 14.93
CA ASN A 132 1.10 -6.19 14.51
C ASN A 132 0.87 -5.55 13.13
N VAL A 133 -0.05 -6.11 12.33
CA VAL A 133 -0.38 -5.57 11.01
C VAL A 133 -1.88 -5.39 10.90
N MET A 134 -2.30 -4.15 10.71
CA MET A 134 -3.71 -3.79 10.60
C MET A 134 -4.05 -3.51 9.15
N MET A 135 -5.05 -4.24 8.64
CA MET A 135 -5.58 -4.13 7.28
C MET A 135 -6.75 -3.15 7.30
N ILE A 136 -6.77 -2.20 6.37
CA ILE A 136 -7.81 -1.16 6.26
C ILE A 136 -8.32 -1.15 4.82
N ALA A 137 -9.55 -1.60 4.63
CA ALA A 137 -10.22 -1.54 3.33
C ALA A 137 -10.55 -0.09 2.98
N VAL A 138 -9.78 0.55 2.13
CA VAL A 138 -10.06 1.91 1.62
C VAL A 138 -10.85 1.87 0.31
N ARG A 139 -10.86 0.71 -0.34
CA ARG A 139 -11.69 0.36 -1.51
C ARG A 139 -12.20 -1.07 -1.36
N SER A 140 -13.23 -1.39 -2.13
CA SER A 140 -13.93 -2.67 -2.13
C SER A 140 -14.29 -3.09 -3.56
N LYS A 141 -14.95 -4.25 -3.71
CA LYS A 141 -15.53 -4.70 -4.99
C LYS A 141 -16.63 -3.79 -5.56
N THR A 142 -17.15 -2.83 -4.77
CA THR A 142 -18.22 -1.93 -5.23
C THR A 142 -17.68 -0.80 -6.11
N GLU A 143 -16.38 -0.52 -6.06
CA GLU A 143 -15.73 0.47 -6.90
C GLU A 143 -15.49 -0.02 -8.33
N GLN A 144 -15.54 0.93 -9.27
CA GLN A 144 -15.38 0.64 -10.70
C GLN A 144 -13.92 0.27 -11.01
N THR A 145 -13.72 -0.86 -11.68
CA THR A 145 -12.41 -1.22 -12.26
C THR A 145 -12.05 -0.29 -13.43
N LYS A 146 -10.75 -0.17 -13.74
CA LYS A 146 -10.23 0.73 -14.78
C LYS A 146 -10.47 2.21 -14.51
N HIS A 147 -10.78 2.56 -13.27
CA HIS A 147 -10.96 3.93 -12.78
C HIS A 147 -9.85 4.29 -11.81
N TRP A 148 -9.36 5.53 -11.91
CA TRP A 148 -8.35 6.06 -10.98
C TRP A 148 -9.04 6.61 -9.75
N TYR A 149 -8.64 6.12 -8.59
CA TYR A 149 -9.05 6.67 -7.30
C TYR A 149 -7.84 7.29 -6.61
N THR A 150 -8.07 8.38 -5.91
CA THR A 150 -7.08 9.03 -5.05
C THR A 150 -7.51 8.88 -3.61
N GLU A 151 -6.57 8.48 -2.77
CA GLU A 151 -6.74 8.38 -1.33
C GLU A 151 -5.89 9.42 -0.62
N LYS A 152 -6.34 9.77 0.59
CA LYS A 152 -5.64 10.65 1.51
C LYS A 152 -5.90 10.19 2.93
N ARG A 153 -4.84 9.88 3.69
CA ARG A 153 -4.94 9.33 5.05
C ARG A 153 -3.99 10.05 5.98
N ASN A 154 -4.50 10.45 7.15
CA ASN A 154 -3.64 10.93 8.23
C ASN A 154 -3.05 9.72 8.96
N ILE A 155 -1.75 9.49 8.74
CA ILE A 155 -1.07 8.27 9.15
C ILE A 155 -0.91 8.19 10.66
N ARG A 156 -0.49 9.29 11.30
CA ARG A 156 -0.36 9.35 12.76
C ARG A 156 -1.69 9.04 13.46
N THR A 157 -2.79 9.58 12.93
CA THR A 157 -4.13 9.32 13.46
C THR A 157 -4.52 7.85 13.31
N ASP A 158 -4.24 7.24 12.15
CA ASP A 158 -4.54 5.82 11.94
C ASP A 158 -3.73 4.92 12.86
N PHE A 159 -2.43 5.15 13.03
CA PHE A 159 -1.60 4.38 13.97
C PHE A 159 -2.08 4.53 15.41
N LYS A 160 -2.43 5.75 15.83
CA LYS A 160 -3.00 5.99 17.15
C LYS A 160 -4.32 5.26 17.36
N LYS A 161 -5.16 5.20 16.33
CA LYS A 161 -6.46 4.53 16.40
C LYS A 161 -6.33 3.02 16.49
N TYR A 162 -5.46 2.40 15.70
CA TYR A 162 -5.43 0.94 15.55
C TYR A 162 -4.36 0.24 16.38
N PHE A 163 -3.33 0.94 16.83
CA PHE A 163 -2.27 0.39 17.69
C PHE A 163 -2.17 1.06 19.06
N ALA A 164 -3.00 2.07 19.34
CA ALA A 164 -2.88 2.93 20.53
C ALA A 164 -1.48 3.58 20.65
N ASP A 165 -0.81 3.83 19.52
CA ASP A 165 0.52 4.39 19.49
C ASP A 165 0.59 5.73 18.75
N ASP A 166 1.20 6.70 19.42
CA ASP A 166 1.40 8.03 18.88
C ASP A 166 2.80 8.14 18.25
N ILE A 167 2.91 7.52 17.09
CA ILE A 167 4.17 7.50 16.33
C ILE A 167 4.51 8.89 15.77
N ARG A 168 5.81 9.17 15.68
CA ARG A 168 6.32 10.36 15.00
C ARG A 168 6.84 10.07 13.60
N PHE A 169 7.45 8.91 13.39
CA PHE A 169 8.13 8.59 12.15
C PHE A 169 7.53 7.37 11.46
N ILE A 170 7.59 7.38 10.13
CA ILE A 170 7.44 6.19 9.27
C ILE A 170 8.80 5.86 8.67
N ASP A 171 9.13 4.57 8.69
CA ASP A 171 10.45 4.06 8.36
C ASP A 171 10.48 3.37 6.98
N ALA A 172 9.35 2.84 6.52
CA ALA A 172 9.25 2.31 5.17
C ALA A 172 7.83 2.39 4.60
N ILE A 173 7.77 2.42 3.27
CA ILE A 173 6.55 2.23 2.48
C ILE A 173 6.75 1.08 1.51
N ALA A 174 5.73 0.25 1.32
CA ALA A 174 5.76 -0.80 0.30
C ALA A 174 4.48 -0.82 -0.52
N ILE A 175 4.64 -1.22 -1.78
CA ILE A 175 3.57 -1.49 -2.73
C ILE A 175 3.57 -2.99 -2.97
N MET A 176 2.38 -3.60 -2.96
CA MET A 176 2.25 -5.01 -3.27
C MET A 176 0.95 -5.26 -4.02
N SER A 177 1.04 -6.11 -5.03
CA SER A 177 -0.09 -6.74 -5.70
C SER A 177 0.23 -8.22 -5.76
N ASP A 178 -0.52 -9.02 -5.03
CA ASP A 178 -0.24 -10.42 -4.74
C ASP A 178 -1.42 -11.32 -5.03
N THR A 179 -1.10 -12.57 -5.38
CA THR A 179 -2.01 -13.55 -5.95
C THR A 179 -1.65 -14.99 -5.57
N ASP A 180 -0.79 -15.18 -4.57
CA ASP A 180 -0.23 -16.49 -4.24
C ASP A 180 -1.19 -17.38 -3.43
N ASN A 181 -2.16 -16.80 -2.72
CA ASN A 181 -3.13 -17.57 -1.93
C ASN A 181 -4.36 -17.99 -2.76
N SER A 182 -4.71 -17.21 -3.78
CA SER A 182 -5.85 -17.43 -4.67
C SER A 182 -5.49 -18.04 -6.03
N ALA A 183 -4.19 -18.12 -6.37
CA ALA A 183 -3.69 -18.48 -7.70
C ALA A 183 -4.31 -17.62 -8.83
N GLY A 184 -4.77 -16.41 -8.49
CA GLY A 184 -5.38 -15.47 -9.41
C GLY A 184 -4.36 -14.69 -10.23
N SER A 185 -4.86 -13.74 -11.02
CA SER A 185 -4.05 -12.75 -11.71
C SER A 185 -4.51 -11.35 -11.34
N ALA A 186 -3.55 -10.46 -11.09
CA ALA A 186 -3.80 -9.07 -10.74
C ALA A 186 -3.09 -8.15 -11.73
N LEU A 187 -3.77 -7.06 -12.07
CA LEU A 187 -3.19 -5.94 -12.82
C LEU A 187 -3.64 -4.65 -12.17
N SER A 188 -2.69 -3.91 -11.63
CA SER A 188 -2.94 -2.63 -10.98
C SER A 188 -1.90 -1.58 -11.34
N TYR A 189 -2.25 -0.33 -11.08
CA TYR A 189 -1.45 0.84 -11.36
C TYR A 189 -1.42 1.74 -10.13
N TYR A 190 -0.28 2.35 -9.88
CA TYR A 190 -0.04 3.27 -8.78
C TYR A 190 0.59 4.57 -9.30
N ALA A 191 0.21 5.68 -8.69
CA ALA A 191 0.73 7.00 -9.03
C ALA A 191 0.63 7.95 -7.83
N ASN A 192 1.32 9.09 -7.91
CA ASN A 192 1.16 10.22 -6.99
C ASN A 192 1.30 9.84 -5.51
N ILE A 193 2.29 9.02 -5.15
CA ILE A 193 2.57 8.64 -3.78
C ILE A 193 3.44 9.73 -3.13
N TYR A 194 2.90 10.46 -2.18
CA TYR A 194 3.60 11.52 -1.47
C TYR A 194 3.02 11.79 -0.08
N PHE A 195 3.84 12.34 0.81
CA PHE A 195 3.39 12.88 2.09
C PHE A 195 3.16 14.39 1.99
N SER A 196 2.16 14.93 2.68
CA SER A 196 1.85 16.36 2.74
C SER A 196 1.48 16.85 4.14
N GLU A 197 1.64 18.14 4.37
CA GLU A 197 1.21 18.84 5.59
C GLU A 197 -0.32 18.85 5.75
N GLN A 198 -1.03 19.06 4.64
CA GLN A 198 -2.50 19.20 4.59
C GLN A 198 -3.12 18.28 3.57
#